data_AF-A0A925E1M9-F1
#
_entry.id   AF-A0A925E1M9-F1
#
_cell.length_a   1.000
_cell.length_b   1.000
_cell.length_c   1.000
_cell.angle_alpha   90.00
_cell.angle_beta   90.00
_cell.angle_gamma   90.00
#
_symmetry.space_group_name_H-M   'P 1'
#
loop_
_entity.id
_entity.type
_entity.pdbx_description
1 polymer ?
#
loop_
_entity_poly.entity_id
_entity_poly.type
_entity_poly.pdbx_seq_one_letter_code
_entity_poly.pdbx_strand_id
1 'polypeptide(L)' 'MTKNTLREYCLRRKAAAEDTPFGEDTLVFRVMGKIFALMGIDTPDDQPARINLKCDPNLAIILRQTYSAVIPGYH' A
#
# COMPACT_ATOMS: atom_id res chain seq x y z
N MET A 1 -11.02 2.86 4.36
CA MET A 1 -10.25 2.08 5.36
C MET A 1 -9.21 3.02 5.95
N THR A 2 -9.05 3.05 7.28
CA THR A 2 -8.02 3.87 7.94
C THR A 2 -6.65 3.21 7.84
N LYS A 3 -5.58 3.97 8.16
CA LYS A 3 -4.19 3.48 8.13
C LYS A 3 -3.97 2.25 9.01
N ASN A 4 -4.50 2.26 10.23
CA ASN A 4 -4.35 1.15 11.18
C ASN A 4 -5.05 -0.12 10.69
N THR A 5 -6.29 -0.01 10.20
CA THR A 5 -7.02 -1.16 9.65
C THR A 5 -6.32 -1.72 8.40
N LEU A 6 -5.74 -0.87 7.56
CA LEU A 6 -4.96 -1.29 6.40
C LEU A 6 -3.69 -2.04 6.82
N ARG A 7 -2.94 -1.52 7.79
CA ARG A 7 -1.74 -2.15 8.36
C ARG A 7 -2.05 -3.55 8.89
N GLU A 8 -3.07 -3.68 9.73
CA GLU A 8 -3.53 -4.96 10.27
C GLU A 8 -3.98 -5.93 9.15
N TYR A 9 -4.60 -5.41 8.09
CA TYR A 9 -4.97 -6.20 6.92
C TYR A 9 -3.74 -6.74 6.18
N CYS A 10 -2.69 -5.94 6.02
CA CYS A 10 -1.42 -6.37 5.41
C CYS A 10 -0.69 -7.40 6.29
N LEU A 11 -0.64 -7.20 7.60
CA LEU A 11 0.05 -8.10 8.53
C LEU A 11 -0.64 -9.47 8.71
N ARG A 12 -1.91 -9.59 8.28
CA ARG A 12 -2.61 -10.88 8.24
C ARG A 12 -2.12 -11.85 7.15
N ARG A 13 -1.23 -11.43 6.24
CA ARG A 13 -0.66 -12.38 5.26
C ARG A 13 0.37 -13.28 5.93
N LYS A 14 0.38 -14.55 5.55
CA LYS A 14 1.32 -15.54 6.11
C LYS A 14 2.75 -15.06 5.87
N ALA A 15 3.54 -15.01 6.95
CA ALA A 15 4.91 -14.48 6.94
C ALA A 15 5.03 -13.04 6.43
N ALA A 16 3.99 -12.22 6.69
CA ALA A 16 4.08 -10.79 6.51
C ALA A 16 5.01 -10.17 7.56
N ALA A 17 5.79 -9.19 7.13
CA ALA A 17 6.53 -8.29 8.00
C ALA A 17 6.42 -6.87 7.45
N GLU A 18 6.69 -5.89 8.30
CA GLU A 18 6.78 -4.49 7.92
C GLU A 18 8.11 -3.88 8.35
N ASP A 19 8.59 -2.91 7.56
CA ASP A 19 9.81 -2.14 7.80
C ASP A 19 9.71 -0.75 7.17
N THR A 20 10.69 0.11 7.44
CA THR A 20 10.77 1.50 6.94
C THR A 20 12.09 1.74 6.16
N PRO A 21 12.34 0.98 5.07
CA PRO A 21 13.62 1.01 4.35
C PRO A 21 13.88 2.32 3.59
N PHE A 22 12.84 3.16 3.43
CA PHE A 22 12.89 4.42 2.70
C PHE A 22 12.75 5.64 3.61
N GLY A 23 12.91 5.45 4.93
CA GLY A 23 12.67 6.49 5.95
C GLY A 23 11.37 6.28 6.71
N GLU A 24 11.16 7.12 7.73
CA GLU A 24 10.08 6.96 8.72
C GLU A 24 8.69 7.29 8.17
N ASP A 25 8.59 7.95 7.01
CA ASP A 25 7.33 8.39 6.43
C ASP A 25 6.61 7.31 5.60
N THR A 26 7.29 6.21 5.28
CA THR A 26 6.75 5.13 4.43
C THR A 26 6.87 3.78 5.10
N LEU A 27 5.72 3.14 5.33
CA LEU A 27 5.65 1.77 5.79
C LEU A 27 5.65 0.81 4.61
N VAL A 28 6.58 -0.15 4.62
CA VAL A 28 6.71 -1.17 3.59
C VAL A 28 6.27 -2.51 4.13
N PHE A 29 5.47 -3.25 3.36
CA PHE A 29 5.03 -4.60 3.73
C PHE A 29 5.65 -5.65 2.80
N ARG A 30 6.14 -6.73 3.41
CA ARG A 30 6.85 -7.82 2.72
C ARG A 30 6.25 -9.17 3.04
N VAL A 31 6.31 -10.09 2.09
CA VAL A 31 6.15 -11.53 2.32
C VAL A 31 7.43 -12.21 1.86
N MET A 32 8.04 -13.00 2.74
CA MET A 32 9.32 -13.67 2.46
C MET A 32 10.39 -12.71 1.91
N GLY A 33 10.51 -11.52 2.51
CA GLY A 33 11.47 -10.47 2.13
C GLY A 33 11.10 -9.64 0.90
N LYS A 34 10.06 -10.02 0.13
CA LYS A 34 9.63 -9.31 -1.09
C LYS A 34 8.52 -8.31 -0.80
N ILE A 35 8.71 -7.07 -1.23
CA ILE A 35 7.73 -5.98 -1.09
C ILE A 35 6.48 -6.28 -1.92
N PHE A 36 5.30 -6.14 -1.29
CA PHE A 36 4.00 -6.23 -1.96
C PHE A 36 3.12 -4.98 -1.78
N ALA A 37 3.35 -4.17 -0.75
CA ALA A 37 2.60 -2.95 -0.49
C ALA A 37 3.48 -1.88 0.17
N LEU A 38 3.14 -0.61 -0.10
CA LEU A 38 3.71 0.54 0.60
C LEU A 38 2.61 1.52 0.98
N MET A 39 2.70 2.11 2.17
CA MET A 39 1.69 3.01 2.71
C MET A 39 2.38 4.23 3.32
N GLY A 40 1.93 5.43 2.93
CA GLY A 40 2.36 6.67 3.58
C GLY A 40 1.79 6.76 5.00
N ILE A 41 2.61 7.24 5.93
CA ILE A 41 2.23 7.37 7.36
C ILE A 41 1.65 8.76 7.66
N ASP A 42 1.90 9.72 6.78
CA ASP A 42 1.47 11.13 6.83
C ASP A 42 -0.04 11.34 6.68
N THR A 43 -0.77 10.34 6.19
CA THR A 43 -2.24 10.42 6.04
C THR A 43 -2.89 10.52 7.43
N PRO A 44 -3.72 11.55 7.68
CA PRO A 44 -4.47 11.70 8.92
C PRO A 44 -5.37 10.49 9.23
N ASP A 45 -5.56 10.17 10.51
CA ASP A 45 -6.32 8.99 10.93
C ASP A 45 -7.82 9.04 10.56
N ASP A 46 -8.35 10.25 10.34
CA ASP A 46 -9.72 10.50 9.88
C ASP A 46 -9.87 10.42 8.34
N GLN A 47 -8.78 10.20 7.61
CA GLN A 47 -8.79 10.07 6.15
C GLN A 47 -8.56 8.63 5.67
N PRO A 48 -9.08 8.28 4.46
CA PRO A 48 -8.76 7.00 3.83
C PRO A 48 -7.26 6.86 3.60
N ALA A 49 -6.68 5.73 4.01
CA ALA A 49 -5.28 5.45 3.77
C ALA A 49 -4.96 5.32 2.27
N ARG A 50 -3.76 5.75 1.88
CA ARG A 50 -3.23 5.60 0.52
C ARG A 50 -2.19 4.48 0.49
N ILE A 51 -2.24 3.65 -0.55
CA ILE A 51 -1.39 2.47 -0.69
C ILE A 51 -0.91 2.30 -2.13
N ASN A 52 0.38 2.02 -2.29
CA ASN A 52 0.98 1.58 -3.55
C ASN A 52 1.02 0.05 -3.59
N LEU A 53 0.53 -0.53 -4.68
CA LEU A 53 0.47 -1.97 -4.90
C LEU A 53 1.08 -2.33 -6.25
N LYS A 54 1.63 -3.54 -6.34
CA LYS A 54 2.00 -4.12 -7.63
C LYS A 54 0.74 -4.59 -8.35
N CYS A 55 0.67 -4.33 -9.65
CA CYS A 55 -0.48 -4.68 -10.48
C CYS A 55 0.00 -5.18 -11.84
N ASP A 56 -0.76 -6.08 -12.47
CA ASP A 56 -0.57 -6.42 -13.87
C ASP A 56 -0.75 -5.15 -14.74
N PRO A 57 0.12 -4.89 -15.73
CA PRO A 57 0.07 -3.65 -16.50
C PRO A 57 -1.26 -3.41 -17.23
N ASN A 58 -1.88 -4.45 -17.78
CA ASN A 58 -3.15 -4.32 -18.50
C ASN A 58 -4.29 -4.05 -17.52
N LEU A 59 -4.29 -4.76 -16.38
CA LEU A 59 -5.25 -4.51 -15.31
C LEU A 59 -5.11 -3.09 -14.74
N ALA A 60 -3.88 -2.58 -14.57
CA ALA A 60 -3.64 -1.25 -14.05
C ALA A 60 -4.22 -0.14 -14.96
N ILE A 61 -4.28 -0.35 -16.27
CA ILE A 61 -4.94 0.57 -17.21
C ILE A 61 -6.45 0.57 -16.94
N ILE A 62 -7.06 -0.61 -16.90
CA ILE A 62 -8.51 -0.77 -16.67
C ILE A 62 -8.91 -0.15 -15.33
N LEU A 63 -8.16 -0.42 -14.26
CA LEU A 63 -8.47 0.08 -12.92
C LEU A 63 -8.41 1.61 -12.85
N ARG A 64 -7.41 2.24 -13.49
CA ARG A 64 -7.29 3.71 -13.54
C ARG A 64 -8.40 4.37 -14.37
N GLN A 65 -8.92 3.69 -15.39
CA GLN A 65 -10.06 4.17 -16.17
C GLN A 65 -11.39 4.01 -15.43
N THR A 66 -11.51 2.94 -14.63
CA THR A 66 -12.75 2.57 -13.94
C THR A 66 -12.94 3.32 -12.63
N TYR A 67 -11.84 3.54 -11.90
CA TYR A 67 -11.89 4.09 -10.54
C TYR A 67 -11.03 5.35 -10.44
N SER A 68 -11.65 6.49 -10.17
CA SER A 68 -10.96 7.78 -9.98
C SER A 68 -9.97 7.76 -8.81
N ALA A 69 -10.17 6.88 -7.83
CA ALA A 69 -9.27 6.70 -6.69
C ALA A 69 -7.98 5.92 -7.05
N VAL A 70 -7.94 5.22 -8.19
CA VAL A 70 -6.76 4.49 -8.64
C VAL A 70 -5.97 5.41 -9.57
N ILE A 71 -4.77 5.78 -9.13
CA ILE A 71 -3.85 6.67 -9.86
C ILE A 71 -2.51 5.95 -10.11
N PRO A 72 -1.64 6.48 -11.00
CA PRO A 72 -0.28 5.95 -11.14
C PRO A 72 0.47 5.93 -9.80
N GLY A 73 1.22 4.86 -9.55
CA GLY A 73 2.05 4.76 -8.35
C GLY A 73 3.13 5.84 -8.34
N TYR A 74 3.34 6.44 -7.17
CA TYR A 74 4.37 7.46 -6.93
C TYR A 74 5.46 6.89 -6.03
N HIS A 75 6.72 7.18 -6.38
CA HIS A 75 7.90 6.88 -5.61
C HIS A 75 8.96 7.96 -5.84
#